data_AF-A0A167SHN0-F1
#
_entry.id   AF-A0A167SHN0-F1
#
_cell.length_a   1.000
_cell.length_b   1.000
_cell.length_c   1.000
_cell.angle_alpha   90.00
_cell.angle_beta   90.00
_cell.angle_gamma   90.00
#
_symmetry.space_group_name_H-M   'P 1'
#
loop_
_entity.id
_entity.type
_entity.pdbx_description
1 polymer ?
#
loop_
_entity_poly.entity_id
_entity_poly.type
_entity_poly.pdbx_seq_one_letter_code
_entity_poly.pdbx_strand_id
1 'polypeptide(L)' 'RWQWNATVGALIDRPGRVGDWGYPNTDGLGLYEYMTFCEDVGMEAIMAIWAGYSLNGASVAQGAALEPYIQQSIDQ' A
#
# COMPACT_ATOMS: atom_id res chain seq x y z
N ARG A 1 2.17 6.49 4.88
CA ARG A 1 2.07 5.02 4.65
C ARG A 1 1.54 4.76 3.25
N TRP A 2 1.83 3.59 2.68
CA TRP A 2 1.22 3.12 1.43
C TRP A 2 -0.18 2.52 1.69
N GLN A 3 -1.08 2.62 0.71
CA GLN A 3 -2.47 2.14 0.78
C GLN A 3 -2.84 1.48 -0.54
N TRP A 4 -3.10 0.17 -0.54
CA TRP A 4 -3.33 -0.57 -1.79
C TRP A 4 -4.48 0.02 -2.62
N ASN A 5 -5.58 0.39 -1.96
CA ASN A 5 -6.79 0.87 -2.60
C ASN A 5 -6.64 2.27 -3.23
N ALA A 6 -5.62 3.04 -2.84
CA ALA A 6 -5.28 4.31 -3.48
C ALA A 6 -4.40 4.14 -4.74
N THR A 7 -3.97 2.90 -5.02
CA THR A 7 -3.07 2.57 -6.14
C THR A 7 -3.75 1.77 -7.24
N VAL A 8 -5.05 1.51 -7.14
CA VAL A 8 -5.82 0.75 -8.12
C VAL A 8 -6.91 1.63 -8.74
N GLY A 9 -7.57 1.13 -9.79
CA GLY A 9 -8.57 1.92 -10.54
C GLY A 9 -7.93 2.92 -11.52
N ALA A 10 -8.74 3.84 -12.03
CA ALA A 10 -8.32 4.81 -13.03
C ALA A 10 -7.29 5.80 -12.45
N LEU A 11 -6.29 6.18 -13.24
CA LEU A 11 -5.20 7.07 -12.80
C LEU A 11 -5.71 8.43 -12.27
N ILE A 12 -6.82 8.94 -12.80
CA ILE A 12 -7.43 10.20 -12.37
C ILE A 12 -7.96 10.16 -10.93
N ASP A 13 -8.25 8.95 -10.42
CA ASP A 13 -8.75 8.73 -9.06
C ASP A 13 -7.61 8.34 -8.10
N ARG A 14 -6.37 8.19 -8.59
CA ARG A 14 -5.20 7.85 -7.77
C ARG A 14 -4.55 9.15 -7.24
N PRO A 15 -4.63 9.45 -5.94
CA PRO A 15 -4.12 10.72 -5.40
C PRO A 15 -2.59 10.79 -5.30
N GLY A 16 -1.90 9.64 -5.38
CA GLY A 16 -0.48 9.53 -5.06
C GLY A 16 -0.19 9.75 -3.57
N ARG A 17 1.10 9.80 -3.23
CA ARG A 17 1.58 10.07 -1.86
C ARG A 17 3.01 10.61 -1.86
N VAL A 18 3.43 11.28 -0.79
CA VAL A 18 4.86 11.51 -0.56
C VAL A 18 5.49 10.21 -0.07
N GLY A 19 6.50 9.72 -0.79
CA GLY A 19 7.25 8.52 -0.41
C GLY A 19 8.31 8.81 0.64
N ASP A 20 8.94 7.75 1.16
CA ASP A 20 9.93 7.86 2.23
C ASP A 20 11.34 8.25 1.73
N TRP A 21 11.49 8.54 0.43
CA TRP A 21 12.76 8.87 -0.23
C TRP A 21 12.84 10.30 -0.75
N GLY A 22 12.03 11.21 -0.20
CA GLY A 22 12.12 12.66 -0.47
C GLY A 22 11.45 13.14 -1.75
N TYR A 23 10.64 12.30 -2.41
CA TYR A 23 9.89 12.67 -3.62
C TYR A 23 8.48 12.07 -3.63
N PRO A 24 7.53 12.69 -4.38
CA PRO A 24 6.18 12.16 -4.53
C PRO A 24 6.15 10.90 -5.39
N ASN A 25 5.26 9.98 -5.06
CA ASN A 25 4.94 8.80 -5.84
C ASN A 25 3.54 9.02 -6.41
N THR A 26 3.37 8.79 -7.71
CA THR A 26 2.08 8.94 -8.38
C THR A 26 1.13 7.80 -8.11
N ASP A 27 1.64 6.67 -7.62
CA ASP A 27 0.90 5.41 -7.47
C ASP A 27 0.32 4.87 -8.80
N GLY A 28 0.91 5.29 -9.93
CA GLY A 28 0.66 4.68 -11.24
C GLY A 28 1.26 3.28 -11.39
N LEU A 29 2.33 2.99 -10.63
CA LEU A 29 2.80 1.64 -10.36
C LEU A 29 2.15 1.15 -9.07
N GLY A 30 0.95 0.59 -9.19
CA GLY A 30 0.11 0.16 -8.08
C GLY A 30 0.04 -1.36 -7.94
N LEU A 31 -0.86 -1.82 -7.05
CA LEU A 31 -0.99 -3.23 -6.72
C LEU A 31 -1.25 -4.10 -7.96
N TYR A 32 -2.19 -3.68 -8.82
CA TYR A 32 -2.54 -4.43 -10.03
C TYR A 32 -1.33 -4.57 -10.97
N GLU A 33 -0.62 -3.47 -11.22
CA GLU A 33 0.53 -3.48 -12.13
C GLU A 33 1.67 -4.38 -11.59
N TYR A 34 1.91 -4.41 -10.28
CA TYR A 34 2.87 -5.34 -9.67
C TYR A 34 2.45 -6.81 -9.81
N MET A 35 1.17 -7.13 -9.57
CA MET A 35 0.69 -8.52 -9.68
C MET A 35 0.77 -9.02 -11.12
N THR A 36 0.37 -8.20 -12.10
CA THR A 36 0.49 -8.54 -13.52
C THR A 36 1.96 -8.71 -13.92
N PHE A 37 2.85 -7.84 -13.45
CA PHE A 37 4.29 -8.02 -13.72
C PHE A 37 4.81 -9.36 -13.17
N CYS A 38 4.48 -9.71 -11.92
CA CYS A 38 4.85 -11.00 -11.34
C CYS A 38 4.32 -12.17 -12.17
N GLU A 39 3.08 -12.11 -12.64
CA GLU A 39 2.48 -13.11 -13.53
C GLU A 39 3.25 -13.22 -14.87
N ASP A 40 3.50 -12.09 -15.54
CA ASP A 40 4.16 -12.02 -16.84
C ASP A 40 5.57 -12.63 -16.84
N VAL A 41 6.30 -12.51 -15.72
CA VAL A 41 7.67 -13.03 -15.58
C VAL A 41 7.77 -14.32 -14.75
N GLY A 42 6.63 -14.91 -14.35
CA GLY A 42 6.60 -16.18 -13.60
C GLY A 42 7.22 -16.09 -12.20
N MET A 43 7.10 -14.94 -11.53
CA MET A 43 7.59 -14.72 -10.17
C MET A 43 6.47 -14.90 -9.13
N GLU A 44 6.85 -15.36 -7.95
CA GLU A 44 5.97 -15.34 -6.77
C GLU A 44 6.03 -13.98 -6.08
N ALA A 45 4.87 -13.43 -5.72
CA ALA A 45 4.77 -12.18 -4.99
C ALA A 45 4.85 -12.41 -3.47
N ILE A 46 5.87 -11.85 -2.82
CA ILE A 46 5.92 -11.74 -1.36
C ILE A 46 5.41 -10.35 -0.96
N MET A 47 4.11 -10.28 -0.65
CA MET A 47 3.40 -9.03 -0.45
C MET A 47 3.46 -8.56 1.01
N ALA A 48 3.87 -7.31 1.23
CA ALA A 48 3.84 -6.68 2.54
C ALA A 48 2.48 -5.99 2.79
N ILE A 49 2.04 -6.00 4.05
CA ILE A 49 0.94 -5.19 4.56
C ILE A 49 1.45 -4.14 5.54
N TRP A 50 0.72 -3.04 5.70
CA TRP A 50 1.10 -2.02 6.68
C TRP A 50 0.64 -2.42 8.08
N ALA A 51 1.58 -2.55 9.02
CA ALA A 51 1.35 -3.19 10.32
C ALA A 51 1.28 -2.20 11.51
N GLY A 52 0.73 -1.00 11.32
CA GLY A 52 0.49 -0.08 12.45
C GLY A 52 1.64 0.88 12.80
N TYR A 53 2.78 0.84 12.10
CA TYR A 53 3.95 1.66 12.40
C TYR A 53 4.39 2.55 11.23
N SER A 54 4.89 3.76 11.52
CA SER A 54 5.43 4.69 10.53
C SER A 54 6.83 5.19 10.92
N LEU A 55 7.65 5.55 9.93
CA LEU A 55 9.06 5.93 10.11
C LEU A 55 9.27 7.22 10.94
N ASN A 56 8.22 7.99 11.22
CA ASN A 56 8.26 9.11 12.14
C ASN A 56 8.19 8.67 13.63
N GLY A 57 8.29 7.37 13.93
CA GLY A 57 8.21 6.82 15.28
C GLY A 57 6.80 6.63 15.81
N ALA A 58 5.76 6.87 14.99
CA ALA A 58 4.37 6.71 15.41
C ALA A 58 3.91 5.25 15.27
N SER A 59 3.31 4.73 16.35
CA SER A 59 2.62 3.43 16.39
C SER A 59 1.14 3.64 16.69
N VAL A 60 0.27 2.93 15.99
CA VAL A 60 -1.16 2.84 16.34
C VAL A 60 -1.31 2.01 17.61
N ALA A 61 -2.16 2.48 18.53
CA ALA A 61 -2.46 1.77 19.76
C ALA A 61 -3.06 0.39 19.47
N GLN A 62 -2.67 -0.61 20.27
CA GLN A 62 -3.22 -1.96 20.16
C GLN A 62 -4.74 -1.99 20.42
N GLY A 63 -5.44 -2.97 19.83
CA GLY A 63 -6.87 -3.19 20.03
C GLY A 63 -7.70 -2.46 18.98
N ALA A 64 -8.81 -1.84 19.40
CA ALA A 64 -9.81 -1.26 18.50
C ALA A 64 -9.24 -0.24 17.49
N ALA A 65 -8.19 0.51 17.87
CA ALA A 65 -7.58 1.47 16.96
C ALA A 65 -6.85 0.83 15.77
N LEU A 66 -6.43 -0.44 15.87
CA LEU A 66 -5.83 -1.20 14.77
C LEU A 66 -6.86 -1.80 13.81
N GLU A 67 -8.10 -2.01 14.25
CA GLU A 67 -9.12 -2.73 13.47
C GLU A 67 -9.32 -2.21 12.04
N PRO A 68 -9.39 -0.89 11.77
CA PRO A 68 -9.54 -0.40 10.41
C PRO A 68 -8.37 -0.77 9.50
N TYR A 69 -7.16 -0.84 10.05
CA TYR A 69 -5.95 -1.17 9.29
C TYR A 69 -5.79 -2.68 9.08
N ILE A 70 -6.27 -3.48 10.04
CA ILE A 70 -6.40 -4.93 9.89
C ILE A 70 -7.38 -5.21 8.75
N GLN A 71 -8.56 -4.59 8.76
CA GLN A 71 -9.54 -4.76 7.69
C GLN A 71 -8.98 -4.32 6.33
N GLN A 72 -8.32 -3.16 6.27
CA GLN A 72 -7.69 -2.71 5.03
C GLN A 72 -6.65 -3.71 4.49
N SER A 73 -5.95 -4.43 5.37
CA SER A 73 -4.99 -5.48 4.99
C SER A 73 -5.68 -6.77 4.53
N ILE A 74 -6.87 -7.08 5.04
CA ILE A 74 -7.70 -8.20 4.59
C ILE A 74 -8.28 -7.91 3.19
N ASP A 75 -8.65 -6.65 2.93
CA ASP A 75 -9.24 -6.23 1.66
C ASP A 75 -8.23 -6.17 0.50
N GLN A 76 -6.93 -6.21 0.81
CA GLN A 76 -5.82 -6.16 -0.15
C GLN A 76 -5.69 -7.46 -0.96
#